data_AF-A0A0A9CIB1-F1
#
_entry.id   AF-A0A0A9CIB1-F1
#
_cell.length_a   1.000
_cell.length_b   1.000
_cell.length_c   1.000
_cell.angle_alpha   90.00
_cell.angle_beta   90.00
_cell.angle_gamma   90.00
#
_symmetry.space_group_name_H-M   'P 1'
#
loop_
_entity.id
_entity.type
_entity.pdbx_description
1 polymer ?
#
loop_
_entity_poly.entity_id
_entity_poly.type
_entity_poly.pdbx_seq_one_letter_code
_entity_poly.pdbx_strand_id
1 'polypeptide(L)'
;MVAAKTGLHPDDQKVLYKDKERDSKAFLDMAGVKDRSKVIVVEDPEARARRLIEERRNGHLEKAARAVAAVTAEVDKLAPKVAALDSSVRKGEKVAENDVMQVTELLMNELLKLDAVVADGDVKAQRRMQVKRVQKYVETLDAVMAKNATINRKSGEKVAKQQQPPPPPQPRHQQPAAGQTRWEMFDLLSSLPSTSSASSTTTVSSTASSGAPPANRLDWMLF
;
A
#
# COMPACT_ATOMS: atom_id res chain seq x y z
N MET A 1 48.37 11.86 16.08
CA MET A 1 47.61 11.79 14.80
C MET A 1 48.34 12.59 13.73
N VAL A 2 48.29 12.16 12.47
CA VAL A 2 48.81 12.92 11.32
C VAL A 2 47.85 14.05 10.94
N ALA A 3 46.54 13.76 10.88
CA ALA A 3 45.46 14.71 10.59
C ALA A 3 45.57 16.06 11.34
N ALA A 4 45.92 16.04 12.63
CA ALA A 4 46.08 17.24 13.45
C ALA A 4 47.29 18.13 13.06
N LYS A 5 48.18 17.66 12.19
CA LYS A 5 49.32 18.42 11.63
C LYS A 5 49.16 18.75 10.15
N THR A 6 48.36 17.97 9.40
CA THR A 6 48.09 18.20 7.97
C THR A 6 46.79 18.95 7.71
N GLY A 7 45.86 19.01 8.67
CA GLY A 7 44.51 19.57 8.50
C GLY A 7 43.54 18.69 7.70
N LEU A 8 44.02 17.60 7.10
CA LEU A 8 43.24 16.69 6.26
C LEU A 8 42.44 15.69 7.10
N HIS A 9 41.29 15.27 6.58
CA HIS A 9 40.50 14.17 7.15
C HIS A 9 41.30 12.84 7.08
N PRO A 10 41.15 11.88 8.01
CA PRO A 10 41.88 10.61 7.95
C PRO A 10 41.66 9.82 6.67
N ASP A 11 40.41 9.70 6.20
CA ASP A 11 40.09 9.02 4.93
C ASP A 11 40.54 9.80 3.67
N ASP A 12 40.89 11.09 3.79
CA ASP A 12 41.34 11.92 2.66
C ASP A 12 42.88 11.88 2.51
N GLN A 13 43.60 11.13 3.35
CA GLN A 13 45.07 11.09 3.40
C GLN A 13 45.63 9.86 2.67
N LYS A 14 46.34 10.10 1.57
CA LYS A 14 47.14 9.09 0.86
C LYS A 14 48.57 9.09 1.37
N VAL A 15 49.03 7.93 1.82
CA VAL A 15 50.30 7.76 2.52
C VAL A 15 51.33 7.07 1.63
N LEU A 16 52.52 7.64 1.54
CA LEU A 16 53.63 7.16 0.71
C LEU A 16 54.83 6.84 1.60
N TYR A 17 55.31 5.60 1.54
CA TYR A 17 56.50 5.13 2.27
C TYR A 17 57.37 4.24 1.39
N LYS A 18 58.65 4.62 1.24
CA LYS A 18 59.60 4.03 0.27
C LYS A 18 59.01 3.97 -1.15
N ASP A 19 58.43 5.10 -1.56
CA ASP A 19 57.83 5.34 -2.87
C ASP A 19 56.70 4.35 -3.24
N LYS A 20 56.17 3.65 -2.24
CA LYS A 20 54.98 2.79 -2.35
C LYS A 20 53.81 3.43 -1.63
N GLU A 21 52.69 3.48 -2.35
CA GLU A 21 51.38 3.85 -1.83
C GLU A 21 50.91 2.89 -0.74
N ARG A 22 50.23 3.44 0.26
CA ARG A 22 49.61 2.72 1.37
C ARG A 22 48.20 3.26 1.60
N ASP A 23 47.27 2.33 1.80
CA ASP A 23 45.89 2.59 2.19
C ASP A 23 45.84 3.42 3.50
N SER A 24 45.02 4.46 3.52
CA SER A 24 44.73 5.32 4.66
C SER A 24 44.28 4.55 5.91
N LYS A 25 43.70 3.35 5.72
CA LYS A 25 43.18 2.46 6.77
C LYS A 25 44.16 1.35 7.18
N ALA A 26 45.32 1.22 6.51
CA ALA A 26 46.33 0.23 6.86
C ALA A 26 47.24 0.74 8.00
N PHE A 27 47.53 -0.12 8.97
CA PHE A 27 48.45 0.21 10.05
C PHE A 27 49.89 0.33 9.54
N LEU A 28 50.59 1.39 9.98
CA LEU A 28 51.91 1.76 9.45
C LEU A 28 53.04 0.82 9.88
N ASP A 29 52.87 0.12 11.01
CA ASP A 29 53.77 -0.94 11.48
C ASP A 29 53.77 -2.15 10.53
N MET A 30 52.59 -2.58 10.05
CA MET A 30 52.45 -3.60 8.99
C MET A 30 53.09 -3.15 7.67
N ALA A 31 53.12 -1.84 7.39
CA ALA A 31 53.84 -1.27 6.25
C ALA A 31 55.37 -1.21 6.46
N GLY A 32 55.87 -1.54 7.66
CA GLY A 32 57.29 -1.52 8.03
C GLY A 32 57.82 -0.12 8.35
N VAL A 33 56.95 0.82 8.75
CA VAL A 33 57.33 2.15 9.25
C VAL A 33 57.84 1.99 10.68
N LYS A 34 59.01 2.56 10.97
CA LYS A 34 59.65 2.60 12.30
C LYS A 34 59.91 4.03 12.73
N ASP A 35 60.31 4.25 13.98
CA ASP A 35 60.79 5.56 14.44
C ASP A 35 61.81 6.19 13.48
N ARG A 36 61.70 7.50 13.29
CA ARG A 36 62.50 8.32 12.35
C ARG A 36 62.34 7.95 10.87
N SER A 37 61.43 7.06 10.48
CA SER A 37 61.12 6.79 9.07
C SER A 37 60.49 8.01 8.40
N LYS A 38 61.00 8.40 7.23
CA LYS A 38 60.38 9.45 6.40
C LYS A 38 59.14 8.88 5.70
N VAL A 39 58.00 9.53 5.91
CA VAL A 39 56.71 9.24 5.29
C VAL A 39 56.21 10.52 4.63
N ILE A 40 55.64 10.41 3.43
CA ILE A 40 55.01 11.53 2.72
C ILE A 40 53.49 11.31 2.79
N VAL A 41 52.74 12.40 3.00
CA VAL A 41 51.28 12.38 3.11
C VAL A 41 50.72 13.44 2.17
N VAL A 42 49.76 13.04 1.34
CA VAL A 42 49.16 13.86 0.27
C VAL A 42 47.64 13.77 0.40
N GLU A 43 46.92 14.82 0.01
CA GLU A 43 45.45 14.74 -0.13
C GLU A 43 45.09 13.86 -1.34
N ASP A 44 44.16 12.93 -1.16
CA ASP A 44 43.60 12.14 -2.27
C ASP A 44 42.26 12.74 -2.72
N PRO A 45 42.18 13.33 -3.93
CA PRO A 45 40.94 13.90 -4.43
C PRO A 45 39.88 12.84 -4.72
N GLU A 46 40.26 11.59 -5.04
CA GLU A 46 39.29 10.49 -5.18
C GLU A 46 38.74 10.07 -3.82
N ALA A 47 39.60 9.88 -2.81
CA ALA A 47 39.15 9.45 -1.49
C ALA A 47 38.22 10.51 -0.85
N ARG A 48 38.58 11.79 -0.96
CA ARG A 48 37.73 12.91 -0.55
C ARG A 48 36.40 12.97 -1.32
N ALA A 49 36.40 12.71 -2.63
CA ALA A 49 35.18 12.64 -3.42
C ALA A 49 34.28 11.46 -2.99
N ARG A 50 34.87 10.28 -2.77
CA ARG A 50 34.17 9.08 -2.25
C ARG A 50 33.53 9.37 -0.90
N ARG A 51 34.27 9.97 0.05
CA ARG A 51 33.73 10.37 1.37
C ARG A 51 32.54 11.32 1.24
N LEU A 52 32.64 12.37 0.44
CA LEU A 52 31.55 13.33 0.24
C LEU A 52 30.29 12.72 -0.41
N ILE A 53 30.46 11.68 -1.25
CA ILE A 53 29.36 10.89 -1.81
C ILE A 53 28.73 9.99 -0.73
N GLU A 54 29.55 9.31 0.08
CA GLU A 54 29.08 8.44 1.17
C GLU A 54 28.37 9.23 2.29
N GLU A 55 28.90 10.38 2.70
CA GLU A 55 28.27 11.30 3.65
C GLU A 55 26.90 11.77 3.15
N ARG A 56 26.81 12.16 1.87
CA ARG A 56 25.55 12.55 1.22
C ARG A 56 24.56 11.38 1.18
N ARG A 57 25.01 10.16 0.85
CA ARG A 57 24.16 8.96 0.80
C ARG A 57 23.65 8.59 2.19
N ASN A 58 24.51 8.61 3.19
CA ASN A 58 24.17 8.29 4.57
C ASN A 58 23.20 9.35 5.15
N GLY A 59 23.42 10.63 4.88
CA GLY A 59 22.49 11.70 5.25
C GLY A 59 21.12 11.61 4.56
N HIS A 60 21.04 11.02 3.37
CA HIS A 60 19.76 10.69 2.73
C HIS A 60 19.09 9.47 3.38
N LEU A 61 19.85 8.40 3.64
CA LEU A 61 19.36 7.19 4.30
C LEU A 61 18.88 7.46 5.74
N GLU A 62 19.57 8.30 6.50
CA GLU A 62 19.15 8.68 7.86
C GLU A 62 17.82 9.47 7.84
N LYS A 63 17.66 10.41 6.89
CA LYS A 63 16.39 11.13 6.69
C LYS A 63 15.25 10.18 6.33
N ALA A 64 15.49 9.23 5.43
CA ALA A 64 14.51 8.22 5.06
C ALA A 64 14.15 7.29 6.24
N ALA A 65 15.14 6.83 7.01
CA ALA A 65 14.93 6.01 8.21
C ALA A 65 14.13 6.77 9.28
N ARG A 66 14.46 8.05 9.52
CA ARG A 66 13.75 8.94 10.44
C ARG A 66 12.30 9.17 10.01
N ALA A 67 12.03 9.29 8.71
CA ALA A 67 10.67 9.40 8.18
C ALA A 67 9.86 8.09 8.37
N VAL A 68 10.45 6.93 8.07
CA VAL A 68 9.80 5.62 8.31
C VAL A 68 9.56 5.38 9.81
N ALA A 69 10.48 5.80 10.68
CA ALA A 69 10.31 5.73 12.14
C ALA A 69 9.19 6.66 12.65
N ALA A 70 9.06 7.88 12.09
CA ALA A 70 7.96 8.77 12.43
C ALA A 70 6.59 8.18 12.05
N VAL A 71 6.45 7.66 10.83
CA VAL A 71 5.21 6.99 10.41
C VAL A 71 4.95 5.72 11.25
N THR A 72 5.99 4.96 11.59
CA THR A 72 5.88 3.79 12.49
C THR A 72 5.17 4.18 13.78
N ALA A 73 5.59 5.27 14.42
CA ALA A 73 5.04 5.75 15.68
C ALA A 73 3.60 6.29 15.56
N GLU A 74 3.19 6.87 14.43
CA GLU A 74 1.78 7.23 14.22
C GLU A 74 0.91 5.99 14.01
N VAL A 75 1.37 5.03 13.21
CA VAL A 75 0.69 3.73 12.99
C VAL A 75 0.54 2.95 14.31
N ASP A 76 1.51 3.04 15.22
CA ASP A 76 1.42 2.44 16.57
C ASP A 76 0.31 3.08 17.43
N LYS A 77 0.01 4.38 17.26
CA LYS A 77 -1.11 5.07 17.94
C LYS A 77 -2.47 4.71 17.35
N LEU A 78 -2.52 4.34 16.06
CA LEU A 78 -3.74 3.94 15.37
C LEU A 78 -4.12 2.48 15.66
N ALA A 79 -3.13 1.59 15.81
CA ALA A 79 -3.31 0.17 16.14
C ALA A 79 -4.32 -0.13 17.28
N PRO A 80 -4.26 0.52 18.47
CA PRO A 80 -5.24 0.29 19.53
C PRO A 80 -6.65 0.77 19.18
N LYS A 81 -6.81 1.81 18.36
CA LYS A 81 -8.12 2.26 17.88
C LYS A 81 -8.75 1.20 16.97
N VAL A 82 -7.98 0.68 16.01
CA VAL A 82 -8.43 -0.40 15.09
C VAL A 82 -8.85 -1.65 15.88
N ALA A 83 -8.05 -2.03 16.88
CA ALA A 83 -8.35 -3.16 17.76
C ALA A 83 -9.63 -2.95 18.60
N ALA A 84 -9.86 -1.74 19.11
CA ALA A 84 -11.07 -1.40 19.87
C ALA A 84 -12.33 -1.52 18.99
N LEU A 85 -12.32 -0.91 17.80
CA LEU A 85 -13.44 -0.90 16.86
C LEU A 85 -13.84 -2.32 16.41
N ASP A 86 -12.87 -3.18 16.08
CA ASP A 86 -13.14 -4.60 15.78
C ASP A 86 -13.60 -5.38 17.02
N SER A 87 -13.12 -5.06 18.23
CA SER A 87 -13.63 -5.69 19.46
C SER A 87 -15.10 -5.37 19.73
N SER A 88 -15.54 -4.13 19.52
CA SER A 88 -16.93 -3.70 19.71
C SER A 88 -17.86 -4.35 18.70
N VAL A 89 -17.51 -4.30 17.42
CA VAL A 89 -18.33 -4.91 16.37
C VAL A 89 -18.35 -6.44 16.45
N ARG A 90 -17.30 -7.10 16.97
CA ARG A 90 -17.32 -8.53 17.33
C ARG A 90 -18.28 -8.86 18.49
N LYS A 91 -18.49 -7.95 19.44
CA LYS A 91 -19.48 -8.08 20.53
C LYS A 91 -20.92 -7.81 20.05
N GLY A 92 -21.10 -7.33 18.81
CA GLY A 92 -22.40 -6.89 18.30
C GLY A 92 -22.79 -5.46 18.71
N GLU A 93 -21.84 -4.70 19.26
CA GLU A 93 -22.02 -3.27 19.57
C GLU A 93 -21.99 -2.45 18.27
N LYS A 94 -22.89 -1.45 18.17
CA LYS A 94 -22.91 -0.52 17.04
C LYS A 94 -21.80 0.52 17.22
N VAL A 95 -20.89 0.56 16.26
CA VAL A 95 -19.82 1.57 16.20
C VAL A 95 -20.27 2.76 15.34
N ALA A 96 -19.80 3.97 15.67
CA ALA A 96 -20.07 5.15 14.85
C ALA A 96 -19.26 5.08 13.54
N GLU A 97 -19.94 5.28 12.41
CA GLU A 97 -19.33 5.15 11.08
C GLU A 97 -18.24 6.21 10.83
N ASN A 98 -18.41 7.40 11.41
CA ASN A 98 -17.43 8.49 11.36
C ASN A 98 -16.10 8.12 12.04
N ASP A 99 -16.12 7.39 13.17
CA ASP A 99 -14.90 6.96 13.87
C ASP A 99 -14.08 6.01 13.00
N VAL A 100 -14.75 5.10 12.29
CA VAL A 100 -14.11 4.15 11.38
C VAL A 100 -13.52 4.89 10.17
N MET A 101 -14.28 5.79 9.57
CA MET A 101 -13.81 6.64 8.47
C MET A 101 -12.57 7.47 8.87
N GLN A 102 -12.58 8.09 10.05
CA GLN A 102 -11.45 8.88 10.55
C GLN A 102 -10.18 8.04 10.75
N VAL A 103 -10.29 6.84 11.32
CA VAL A 103 -9.11 5.97 11.48
C VAL A 103 -8.61 5.45 10.12
N THR A 104 -9.50 5.15 9.17
CA THR A 104 -9.11 4.82 7.79
C THR A 104 -8.41 5.98 7.09
N GLU A 105 -8.91 7.22 7.21
CA GLU A 105 -8.28 8.40 6.62
C GLU A 105 -6.87 8.63 7.19
N LEU A 106 -6.69 8.52 8.50
CA LEU A 106 -5.39 8.62 9.15
C LEU A 106 -4.42 7.52 8.68
N LEU A 107 -4.88 6.27 8.54
CA LEU A 107 -4.07 5.18 7.98
C LEU A 107 -3.67 5.42 6.52
N MET A 108 -4.57 5.93 5.69
CA MET A 108 -4.27 6.27 4.28
C MET A 108 -3.28 7.43 4.16
N ASN A 109 -3.37 8.43 5.04
CA ASN A 109 -2.40 9.52 5.12
C ASN A 109 -1.00 9.02 5.53
N GLU A 110 -0.90 8.07 6.46
CA GLU A 110 0.37 7.39 6.79
C GLU A 110 0.89 6.52 5.62
N LEU A 111 0.01 5.90 4.83
CA LEU A 111 0.41 5.14 3.64
C LEU A 111 1.04 6.04 2.57
N LEU A 112 0.41 7.19 2.27
CA LEU A 112 0.93 8.17 1.32
C LEU A 112 2.30 8.73 1.76
N LYS A 113 2.51 8.96 3.07
CA LYS A 113 3.82 9.33 3.61
C LYS A 113 4.88 8.25 3.39
N LEU A 114 4.54 6.96 3.54
CA LEU A 114 5.48 5.85 3.29
C LEU A 114 5.86 5.74 1.81
N ASP A 115 4.92 5.94 0.89
CA ASP A 115 5.22 5.87 -0.55
C ASP A 115 6.05 7.06 -1.05
N ALA A 116 5.92 8.24 -0.42
CA ALA A 116 6.79 9.39 -0.67
C ALA A 116 8.25 9.20 -0.21
N VAL A 117 8.55 8.25 0.70
CA VAL A 117 9.91 8.04 1.20
C VAL A 117 10.73 7.17 0.23
N VAL A 118 11.58 7.81 -0.57
CA VAL A 118 12.61 7.14 -1.37
C VAL A 118 13.66 6.52 -0.43
N ALA A 119 13.85 5.21 -0.52
CA ALA A 119 14.72 4.44 0.37
C ALA A 119 15.27 3.17 -0.30
N ASP A 120 16.47 2.78 0.12
CA ASP A 120 17.17 1.55 -0.29
C ASP A 120 17.67 0.75 0.91
N GLY A 121 18.15 -0.47 0.66
CA GLY A 121 18.61 -1.40 1.70
C GLY A 121 17.54 -1.68 2.76
N ASP A 122 17.96 -1.74 4.02
CA ASP A 122 17.09 -2.10 5.15
C ASP A 122 15.97 -1.08 5.40
N VAL A 123 16.19 0.20 5.08
CA VAL A 123 15.15 1.25 5.19
C VAL A 123 14.01 0.96 4.21
N LYS A 124 14.30 0.43 3.01
CA LYS A 124 13.30 -0.04 2.04
C LYS A 124 12.52 -1.25 2.55
N ALA A 125 13.18 -2.14 3.29
CA ALA A 125 12.53 -3.29 3.93
C ALA A 125 11.62 -2.86 5.08
N GLN A 126 12.06 -1.95 5.96
CA GLN A 126 11.26 -1.33 7.02
C GLN A 126 10.02 -0.62 6.45
N ARG A 127 10.20 0.20 5.40
CA ARG A 127 9.11 0.87 4.68
C ARG A 127 8.06 -0.13 4.17
N ARG A 128 8.50 -1.23 3.54
CA ARG A 128 7.62 -2.31 3.06
C ARG A 128 6.91 -3.08 4.18
N MET A 129 7.55 -3.25 5.34
CA MET A 129 6.93 -3.83 6.53
C MET A 129 5.80 -2.92 7.06
N GLN A 130 6.02 -1.60 7.11
CA GLN A 130 4.99 -0.67 7.56
C GLN A 130 3.82 -0.57 6.57
N VAL A 131 4.07 -0.53 5.26
CA VAL A 131 3.00 -0.60 4.23
C VAL A 131 2.08 -1.80 4.45
N LYS A 132 2.64 -3.00 4.65
CA LYS A 132 1.85 -4.22 4.95
C LYS A 132 1.07 -4.12 6.26
N ARG A 133 1.62 -3.46 7.27
CA ARG A 133 0.97 -3.28 8.58
C ARG A 133 -0.23 -2.33 8.47
N VAL A 134 -0.07 -1.22 7.75
CA VAL A 134 -1.15 -0.26 7.46
C VAL A 134 -2.26 -0.93 6.63
N GLN A 135 -1.91 -1.64 5.56
CA GLN A 135 -2.87 -2.38 4.72
C GLN A 135 -3.72 -3.35 5.55
N LYS A 136 -3.10 -4.17 6.41
CA LYS A 136 -3.82 -5.09 7.31
C LYS A 136 -4.77 -4.36 8.28
N TYR A 137 -4.43 -3.16 8.73
CA TYR A 137 -5.33 -2.36 9.56
C TYR A 137 -6.53 -1.81 8.75
N VAL A 138 -6.33 -1.35 7.52
CA VAL A 138 -7.43 -0.95 6.62
C VAL A 138 -8.35 -2.12 6.31
N GLU A 139 -7.82 -3.29 5.93
CA GLU A 139 -8.59 -4.54 5.74
C GLU A 139 -9.43 -4.90 6.98
N THR A 140 -8.90 -4.63 8.18
CA THR A 140 -9.62 -4.84 9.45
C THR A 140 -10.77 -3.84 9.63
N LEU A 141 -10.57 -2.57 9.26
CA LEU A 141 -11.61 -1.54 9.31
C LEU A 141 -12.71 -1.76 8.26
N ASP A 142 -12.37 -2.25 7.06
CA ASP A 142 -13.37 -2.64 6.05
C ASP A 142 -14.24 -3.80 6.55
N ALA A 143 -13.62 -4.80 7.20
CA ALA A 143 -14.34 -5.87 7.88
C ALA A 143 -15.20 -5.37 9.06
N VAL A 144 -14.79 -4.29 9.73
CA VAL A 144 -15.60 -3.60 10.76
C VAL A 144 -16.81 -2.91 10.13
N MET A 145 -16.63 -2.14 9.05
CA MET A 145 -17.72 -1.49 8.30
C MET A 145 -18.77 -2.52 7.84
N ALA A 146 -18.32 -3.60 7.18
CA ALA A 146 -19.19 -4.65 6.68
C ALA A 146 -20.01 -5.31 7.80
N LYS A 147 -19.39 -5.68 8.92
CA LYS A 147 -20.09 -6.24 10.09
C LYS A 147 -21.05 -5.22 10.72
N ASN A 148 -20.63 -3.96 10.88
CA ASN A 148 -21.45 -2.89 11.49
C ASN A 148 -22.73 -2.62 10.67
N ALA A 149 -22.64 -2.68 9.33
CA ALA A 149 -23.81 -2.65 8.45
C ALA A 149 -24.78 -3.83 8.71
N THR A 150 -24.29 -5.03 9.01
CA THR A 150 -25.17 -6.15 9.40
C THR A 150 -25.84 -5.96 10.76
N ILE A 151 -25.17 -5.29 11.72
CA ILE A 151 -25.73 -4.95 13.03
C ILE A 151 -26.89 -3.95 12.86
N ASN A 152 -26.68 -2.88 12.07
CA ASN A 152 -27.73 -1.91 11.72
C ASN A 152 -28.96 -2.60 11.10
N ARG A 153 -28.77 -3.51 10.13
CA ARG A 153 -29.88 -4.28 9.50
C ARG A 153 -30.65 -5.12 10.52
N LYS A 154 -29.94 -5.91 11.35
CA LYS A 154 -30.54 -6.75 12.41
C LYS A 154 -31.27 -5.93 13.49
N SER A 155 -30.86 -4.68 13.73
CA SER A 155 -31.54 -3.77 14.65
C SER A 155 -32.87 -3.28 14.06
N GLY A 156 -32.87 -2.80 12.81
CA GLY A 156 -34.08 -2.34 12.13
C GLY A 156 -35.15 -3.43 11.98
N GLU A 157 -34.75 -4.66 11.65
CA GLU A 157 -35.68 -5.78 11.49
C GLU A 157 -36.42 -6.15 12.79
N LYS A 158 -35.78 -5.95 13.96
CA LYS A 158 -36.42 -6.15 15.27
C LYS A 158 -37.50 -5.10 15.54
N VAL A 159 -37.26 -3.84 15.18
CA VAL A 159 -38.22 -2.74 15.37
C VAL A 159 -39.44 -2.95 14.48
N ALA A 160 -39.26 -3.32 13.21
CA ALA A 160 -40.35 -3.61 12.28
C ALA A 160 -41.29 -4.72 12.80
N LYS A 161 -40.74 -5.75 13.44
CA LYS A 161 -41.51 -6.86 14.04
C LYS A 161 -42.25 -6.52 15.34
N GLN A 162 -42.00 -5.34 15.93
CA GLN A 162 -42.72 -4.85 17.11
C GLN A 162 -43.80 -3.78 16.79
N GLN A 163 -43.92 -3.34 15.53
CA GLN A 163 -44.85 -2.30 15.12
C GLN A 163 -46.02 -2.80 14.24
N GLN A 164 -46.17 -4.10 14.03
CA GLN A 164 -47.41 -4.66 13.49
C GLN A 164 -48.50 -4.68 14.57
N PRO A 165 -49.66 -4.01 14.37
CA PRO A 165 -50.83 -4.21 15.24
C PRO A 165 -51.32 -5.66 15.16
N PRO A 166 -51.89 -6.22 16.22
CA PRO A 166 -52.53 -7.54 16.14
C PRO A 166 -53.68 -7.49 15.12
N PRO A 167 -53.82 -8.50 14.24
CA PRO A 167 -54.90 -8.52 13.25
C PRO A 167 -56.26 -8.57 13.96
N PRO A 168 -57.28 -7.83 13.49
CA PRO A 168 -58.59 -7.81 14.12
C PRO A 168 -59.27 -9.19 14.02
N PRO A 169 -60.00 -9.63 15.07
CA PRO A 169 -60.59 -10.96 15.11
C PRO A 169 -61.73 -11.09 14.09
N GLN A 170 -61.55 -11.97 13.10
CA GLN A 170 -62.57 -12.28 12.11
C GLN A 170 -63.57 -13.34 12.62
N PRO A 171 -64.90 -13.13 12.52
CA PRO A 171 -65.87 -14.17 12.83
C PRO A 171 -65.78 -15.35 11.84
N ARG A 172 -65.74 -16.58 12.36
CA ARG A 172 -65.93 -17.79 11.53
C ARG A 172 -67.39 -17.90 11.10
N HIS A 173 -67.64 -18.01 9.79
CA HIS A 173 -68.84 -18.61 9.21
C HIS A 173 -68.43 -19.58 8.08
N GLN A 174 -69.33 -20.51 7.72
CA GLN A 174 -69.01 -21.63 6.83
C GLN A 174 -69.53 -21.42 5.39
N GLN A 175 -68.83 -22.11 4.48
CA GLN A 175 -69.07 -22.43 3.05
C GLN A 175 -70.52 -22.45 2.53
N PRO A 176 -70.77 -22.32 1.19
CA PRO A 176 -69.99 -22.95 0.11
C PRO A 176 -69.63 -22.07 -1.10
N ALA A 177 -69.13 -22.71 -2.18
CA ALA A 177 -68.32 -22.08 -3.22
C ALA A 177 -69.03 -21.86 -4.58
N ALA A 178 -68.76 -20.70 -5.17
CA ALA A 178 -68.71 -20.41 -6.61
C ALA A 178 -67.92 -19.09 -6.79
N GLY A 179 -67.40 -18.78 -7.99
CA GLY A 179 -66.79 -17.45 -8.26
C GLY A 179 -65.27 -17.44 -8.43
N GLN A 180 -64.80 -18.16 -9.44
CA GLN A 180 -63.48 -18.06 -10.08
C GLN A 180 -62.96 -16.62 -10.30
N THR A 181 -61.90 -16.21 -9.58
CA THR A 181 -60.92 -15.22 -10.09
C THR A 181 -59.51 -15.54 -9.60
N ARG A 182 -58.62 -15.96 -10.52
CA ARG A 182 -57.24 -16.37 -10.23
C ARG A 182 -56.27 -15.23 -10.54
N TRP A 183 -55.82 -14.50 -9.52
CA TRP A 183 -54.75 -13.49 -9.66
C TRP A 183 -53.35 -14.08 -9.44
N GLU A 184 -53.23 -15.25 -8.82
CA GLU A 184 -51.96 -15.97 -8.59
C GLU A 184 -51.55 -16.80 -9.83
N MET A 185 -51.04 -16.12 -10.87
CA MET A 185 -50.22 -16.78 -11.92
C MET A 185 -49.29 -15.84 -12.73
N PHE A 186 -49.10 -14.57 -12.35
CA PHE A 186 -48.26 -13.68 -13.17
C PHE A 186 -46.75 -13.96 -13.03
N ASP A 187 -46.30 -14.41 -11.85
CA ASP A 187 -44.87 -14.54 -11.52
C ASP A 187 -44.16 -15.82 -12.04
N LEU A 188 -44.81 -16.63 -12.89
CA LEU A 188 -44.32 -17.96 -13.28
C LEU A 188 -44.08 -18.15 -14.79
N LEU A 189 -43.77 -17.09 -15.55
CA LEU A 189 -43.44 -17.23 -16.99
C LEU A 189 -42.28 -16.36 -17.51
N SER A 190 -41.41 -15.84 -16.64
CA SER A 190 -40.19 -15.09 -17.05
C SER A 190 -38.92 -15.95 -16.99
N SER A 191 -39.00 -17.18 -17.50
CA SER A 191 -37.86 -18.09 -17.70
C SER A 191 -37.70 -18.44 -19.18
N LEU A 192 -36.46 -18.38 -19.66
CA LEU A 192 -35.98 -18.53 -21.05
C LEU A 192 -36.03 -20.03 -21.53
N PRO A 193 -35.69 -20.46 -22.78
CA PRO A 193 -34.98 -19.74 -23.88
C PRO A 193 -35.39 -20.00 -25.37
N SER A 194 -34.79 -19.22 -26.28
CA SER A 194 -34.30 -19.49 -27.66
C SER A 194 -34.97 -20.49 -28.64
N THR A 195 -35.16 -20.09 -29.92
CA THR A 195 -34.34 -20.54 -31.10
C THR A 195 -34.76 -19.97 -32.47
N SER A 196 -33.80 -20.00 -33.42
CA SER A 196 -33.79 -19.95 -34.92
C SER A 196 -35.10 -20.16 -35.72
N SER A 197 -35.32 -19.68 -36.97
CA SER A 197 -34.69 -18.74 -37.94
C SER A 197 -35.74 -18.50 -39.09
N ALA A 198 -35.54 -18.14 -40.39
CA ALA A 198 -34.41 -17.92 -41.32
C ALA A 198 -34.84 -17.14 -42.61
N SER A 199 -33.86 -16.67 -43.41
CA SER A 199 -33.96 -16.24 -44.84
C SER A 199 -34.76 -14.95 -45.17
N SER A 200 -34.40 -14.11 -46.15
CA SER A 200 -33.72 -14.41 -47.44
C SER A 200 -32.86 -13.24 -48.01
N THR A 201 -31.81 -13.60 -48.78
CA THR A 201 -31.46 -13.12 -50.15
C THR A 201 -31.67 -11.61 -50.48
N THR A 202 -30.68 -10.76 -50.83
CA THR A 202 -29.27 -10.94 -51.31
C THR A 202 -28.38 -9.71 -50.87
N THR A 203 -27.27 -9.22 -51.46
CA THR A 203 -26.64 -9.28 -52.81
C THR A 203 -25.10 -8.98 -52.81
N VAL A 204 -24.53 -8.72 -53.99
CA VAL A 204 -23.12 -8.39 -54.39
C VAL A 204 -22.55 -7.05 -53.82
N SER A 205 -21.24 -6.71 -53.83
CA SER A 205 -20.03 -7.32 -54.44
C SER A 205 -18.69 -6.82 -53.83
N SER A 206 -17.60 -7.56 -54.09
CA SER A 206 -16.16 -7.14 -54.23
C SER A 206 -15.58 -6.03 -53.33
N THR A 207 -14.54 -6.26 -52.51
CA THR A 207 -13.13 -6.55 -52.90
C THR A 207 -12.26 -6.82 -51.64
N ALA A 208 -11.01 -7.27 -51.80
CA ALA A 208 -10.10 -7.60 -50.70
C ALA A 208 -8.90 -6.63 -50.58
N SER A 209 -8.38 -6.45 -49.35
CA SER A 209 -6.95 -6.21 -49.09
C SER A 209 -6.59 -6.54 -47.63
N SER A 210 -5.32 -6.89 -47.40
CA SER A 210 -4.77 -7.30 -46.10
C SER A 210 -4.03 -6.16 -45.40
N GLY A 211 -4.06 -6.11 -44.07
CA GLY A 211 -3.31 -5.14 -43.27
C GLY A 211 -3.17 -5.57 -41.81
N ALA A 212 -1.95 -5.51 -41.27
CA ALA A 212 -1.65 -5.82 -39.87
C ALA A 212 -1.88 -4.59 -38.96
N PRO A 213 -2.08 -4.77 -37.63
CA PRO A 213 -2.30 -3.65 -36.72
C PRO A 213 -1.03 -2.79 -36.55
N PRO A 214 -1.16 -1.46 -36.37
CA PRO A 214 -0.02 -0.56 -36.19
C PRO A 214 0.61 -0.73 -34.80
N ALA A 215 1.89 -1.10 -34.76
CA ALA A 215 2.70 -1.00 -33.55
C ALA A 215 3.24 0.43 -33.39
N ASN A 216 3.12 1.00 -32.18
CA ASN A 216 3.59 2.36 -31.89
C ASN A 216 5.12 2.44 -31.95
N ARG A 217 5.64 3.01 -33.03
CA ARG A 217 7.07 3.29 -33.21
C ARG A 217 7.42 4.64 -32.59
N LEU A 218 7.89 4.65 -31.35
CA LEU A 218 8.53 5.81 -30.74
C LEU A 218 9.94 5.97 -31.33
N ASP A 219 10.17 7.07 -32.04
CA ASP A 219 11.46 7.42 -32.60
C ASP A 219 12.25 8.28 -31.60
N TRP A 220 13.52 7.97 -31.40
CA TRP A 220 14.43 8.68 -30.50
C TRP A 220 15.80 8.81 -31.17
N MET A 221 15.95 9.85 -31.97
CA MET A 221 17.22 10.30 -32.55
C MET A 221 17.41 11.80 -32.28
N LEU A 222 18.62 12.17 -31.84
CA LEU A 222 19.05 13.50 -31.37
C LEU A 222 18.33 13.92 -30.06
N PHE A 223 19.00 14.42 -29.02
CA PHE A 223 20.38 14.90 -28.89
C PHE A 223 21.18 14.15 -27.80
#